data_AF-G5B380-F1
#
_entry.id   AF-G5B380-F1
#
_cell.length_a   1.000
_cell.length_b   1.000
_cell.length_c   1.000
_cell.angle_alpha   90.00
_cell.angle_beta   90.00
_cell.angle_gamma   90.00
#
_symmetry.space_group_name_H-M   'P 1'
#
loop_
_entity.id
_entity.type
_entity.pdbx_description
1 polymer ?
#
loop_
_entity_poly.entity_id
_entity_poly.type
_entity_poly.pdbx_seq_one_letter_code
_entity_poly.pdbx_strand_id
1 'polypeptide(L)'
;MQLAQARRENLSERREGWGSPRAWLTVGISALSRQDPSSLVHTLVSLYNASSMAEQKRLTVLAHLADSDLTWLKDTTARISTLFSSEILTGQLLLIHAPPAAYPTVSGGHGAKASRGEGYSKNVDHAFLMSFATKLSDYFLLLGDAVFCAPNFVTHIYSKVTALKPSPWVLLEFSNVGLIGKLFHSRDLPVLAHFLLLFHQEKPLDRPILHFRTLLVQEKPILCRPFLFYHRLSRPTSDDKEDTVVPKKNPYGPSNPSASVFTNMNVSGAHFPWEGYTLDESFFWTDDIRPGNHSTVVLNHPARLSRVQVMTGSIVEGKHALSKRQVQLGYDPQGMPQDCGNFVLLGWLLAGQMDWEILQDSTADR
;
A
#
# COMPACT_ATOMS: atom_id res chain seq x y z
N MET A 1 4.94 -26.85 -2.49
CA MET A 1 5.89 -26.21 -1.56
C MET A 1 7.27 -26.92 -1.58
N GLN A 2 7.77 -27.30 -2.77
CA GLN A 2 9.13 -27.80 -3.02
C GLN A 2 9.96 -26.83 -3.87
N LEU A 3 9.36 -25.74 -4.35
CA LEU A 3 9.99 -24.78 -5.28
C LEU A 3 11.02 -23.85 -4.62
N ALA A 4 10.94 -23.60 -3.31
CA ALA A 4 11.87 -22.71 -2.62
C ALA A 4 13.13 -23.42 -2.10
N GLN A 5 13.03 -24.70 -1.72
CA GLN A 5 14.14 -25.44 -1.11
C GLN A 5 15.16 -25.90 -2.17
N ALA A 6 14.68 -26.32 -3.35
CA ALA A 6 15.53 -26.68 -4.49
C ALA A 6 16.35 -25.51 -5.09
N ARG A 7 16.03 -24.25 -4.74
CA ARG A 7 16.73 -23.07 -5.23
C ARG A 7 17.80 -22.55 -4.25
N ARG A 8 17.76 -22.93 -2.98
CA ARG A 8 18.76 -22.49 -1.99
C ARG A 8 20.11 -23.19 -2.19
N GLU A 9 20.08 -24.47 -2.57
CA GLU A 9 21.27 -25.25 -2.96
C GLU A 9 21.86 -24.71 -4.27
N ASN A 10 21.01 -24.43 -5.27
CA ASN A 10 21.41 -23.81 -6.55
C ASN A 10 21.89 -22.34 -6.44
N LEU A 11 21.63 -21.63 -5.34
CA LEU A 11 22.14 -20.27 -5.10
C LEU A 11 23.50 -20.29 -4.38
N SER A 12 23.82 -21.37 -3.66
CA SER A 12 25.12 -21.54 -3.00
C SER A 12 26.22 -22.04 -3.95
N GLU A 13 25.86 -22.73 -5.02
CA GLU A 13 26.79 -23.22 -6.07
C GLU A 13 27.05 -22.21 -7.19
N ARG A 14 26.44 -21.01 -7.17
CA ARG A 14 26.77 -19.93 -8.12
C ARG A 14 28.04 -19.18 -7.71
N ARG A 15 29.18 -19.88 -7.73
CA ARG A 15 30.48 -19.22 -7.90
C ARG A 15 30.75 -19.09 -9.41
N GLU A 16 30.90 -17.84 -9.81
CA GLU A 16 31.56 -17.35 -11.04
C GLU A 16 30.96 -17.80 -12.39
N GLY A 17 30.34 -16.84 -13.09
CA GLY A 17 29.95 -16.96 -14.50
C GLY A 17 28.43 -16.86 -14.72
N TRP A 18 28.01 -15.84 -15.48
CA TRP A 18 26.62 -15.45 -15.80
C TRP A 18 25.79 -14.84 -14.67
N GLY A 19 26.07 -13.56 -14.40
CA GLY A 19 25.15 -12.66 -13.70
C GLY A 19 23.93 -12.36 -14.56
N SER A 20 22.78 -12.94 -14.22
CA SER A 20 21.50 -12.28 -14.51
C SER A 20 21.56 -10.89 -13.86
N PRO A 21 21.27 -9.79 -14.57
CA PRO A 21 21.36 -8.46 -13.99
C PRO A 21 20.45 -8.40 -12.77
N ARG A 22 21.00 -7.98 -11.63
CA ARG A 22 20.21 -7.65 -10.43
C ARG A 22 19.09 -6.71 -10.84
N ALA A 23 17.87 -6.96 -10.34
CA ALA A 23 16.79 -6.01 -10.52
C ALA A 23 17.18 -4.68 -9.88
N TRP A 24 16.62 -3.57 -10.35
CA TRP A 24 16.88 -2.28 -9.73
C TRP A 24 16.03 -2.09 -8.47
N LEU A 25 14.80 -2.61 -8.48
CA LEU A 25 13.84 -2.52 -7.38
C LEU A 25 13.28 -3.90 -7.02
N THR A 26 13.26 -4.23 -5.73
CA THR A 26 12.47 -5.33 -5.19
C THR A 26 11.25 -4.77 -4.45
N VAL A 27 10.06 -5.25 -4.77
CA VAL A 27 8.84 -4.96 -4.01
C VAL A 27 8.55 -6.12 -3.07
N GLY A 28 8.63 -5.89 -1.77
CA GLY A 28 8.32 -6.87 -0.74
C GLY A 28 6.89 -6.74 -0.24
N ILE A 29 6.16 -7.85 -0.18
CA ILE A 29 4.79 -7.92 0.35
C ILE A 29 4.72 -9.11 1.31
N SER A 30 4.29 -8.89 2.56
CA SER A 30 3.92 -9.96 3.48
C SER A 30 2.41 -10.06 3.59
N ALA A 31 1.84 -11.25 3.34
CA ALA A 31 0.40 -11.50 3.33
C ALA A 31 0.01 -12.55 4.38
N LEU A 32 -1.17 -12.38 4.97
CA LEU A 32 -1.77 -13.29 5.94
C LEU A 32 -3.17 -13.71 5.48
N SER A 33 -3.66 -14.85 5.97
CA SER A 33 -5.05 -15.28 5.84
C SER A 33 -5.91 -14.37 6.73
N ARG A 34 -6.22 -13.17 6.23
CA ARG A 34 -7.14 -12.22 6.86
C ARG A 34 -8.45 -12.15 6.08
N GLN A 35 -9.35 -11.26 6.51
CA GLN A 35 -10.71 -11.08 6.01
C GLN A 35 -10.87 -11.08 4.47
N ASP A 36 -9.86 -10.64 3.71
CA ASP A 36 -9.83 -10.78 2.25
C ASP A 36 -8.70 -11.76 1.81
N PRO A 37 -9.03 -13.04 1.57
CA PRO A 37 -8.09 -14.04 1.06
C PRO A 37 -7.52 -13.70 -0.32
N SER A 38 -8.16 -12.80 -1.07
CA SER A 38 -7.76 -12.40 -2.42
C SER A 38 -6.89 -11.13 -2.44
N SER A 39 -6.72 -10.45 -1.31
CA SER A 39 -5.99 -9.17 -1.19
C SER A 39 -4.63 -9.20 -1.90
N LEU A 40 -3.78 -10.19 -1.60
CA LEU A 40 -2.46 -10.34 -2.22
C LEU A 40 -2.56 -10.44 -3.75
N VAL A 41 -3.41 -11.33 -4.26
CA VAL A 41 -3.61 -11.51 -5.72
C VAL A 41 -4.02 -10.18 -6.36
N HIS A 42 -4.93 -9.49 -5.71
CA HIS A 42 -5.44 -8.20 -6.09
C HIS A 42 -4.36 -7.11 -6.14
N THR A 43 -3.45 -7.09 -5.17
CA THR A 43 -2.29 -6.19 -5.15
C THR A 43 -1.30 -6.52 -6.25
N LEU A 44 -1.02 -7.80 -6.49
CA LEU A 44 -0.17 -8.24 -7.60
C LEU A 44 -0.74 -7.81 -8.96
N VAL A 45 -2.05 -8.00 -9.18
CA VAL A 45 -2.72 -7.51 -10.40
C VAL A 45 -2.56 -6.00 -10.54
N SER A 46 -2.79 -5.23 -9.47
CA SER A 46 -2.62 -3.77 -9.50
C SER A 46 -1.19 -3.36 -9.84
N LEU A 47 -0.19 -4.05 -9.27
CA LEU A 47 1.23 -3.76 -9.44
C LEU A 47 1.68 -4.00 -10.88
N TYR A 48 1.35 -5.17 -11.44
CA TYR A 48 1.76 -5.52 -12.81
C TYR A 48 1.01 -4.70 -13.86
N ASN A 49 -0.29 -4.41 -13.66
CA ASN A 49 -1.04 -3.53 -14.55
C ASN A 49 -0.58 -2.06 -14.50
N ALA A 50 -0.04 -1.63 -13.36
CA ALA A 50 0.52 -0.30 -13.21
C ALA A 50 1.94 -0.16 -13.74
N SER A 51 2.62 -1.27 -14.08
CA SER A 51 4.02 -1.28 -14.53
C SER A 51 4.12 -1.59 -16.02
N SER A 52 4.83 -0.74 -16.77
CA SER A 52 5.16 -1.00 -18.17
C SER A 52 6.12 -2.19 -18.32
N MET A 53 6.19 -2.80 -19.51
CA MET A 53 7.14 -3.89 -19.79
C MET A 53 8.60 -3.51 -19.51
N ALA A 54 8.96 -2.23 -19.71
CA ALA A 54 10.30 -1.73 -19.43
C ALA A 54 10.59 -1.66 -17.91
N GLU A 55 9.59 -1.27 -17.11
CA GLU A 55 9.68 -1.26 -15.65
C GLU A 55 9.73 -2.67 -15.07
N GLN A 56 8.90 -3.58 -15.60
CA GLN A 56 8.86 -4.97 -15.14
C GLN A 56 10.23 -5.67 -15.31
N LYS A 57 11.01 -5.33 -16.35
CA LYS A 57 12.40 -5.85 -16.52
C LYS A 57 13.37 -5.41 -15.42
N ARG A 58 13.05 -4.34 -14.69
CA ARG A 58 13.86 -3.77 -13.60
C ARG A 58 13.29 -4.07 -12.21
N LEU A 59 12.21 -4.84 -12.16
CA LEU A 59 11.39 -5.06 -10.98
C LEU A 59 11.36 -6.56 -10.64
N THR A 60 11.52 -6.87 -9.36
CA THR A 60 11.22 -8.20 -8.81
C THR A 60 10.24 -8.03 -7.65
N VAL A 61 9.17 -8.81 -7.63
CA VAL A 61 8.23 -8.87 -6.51
C VAL A 61 8.56 -10.08 -5.65
N LEU A 62 8.73 -9.86 -4.35
CA LEU A 62 8.93 -10.90 -3.34
C LEU A 62 7.70 -10.95 -2.44
N ALA A 63 6.87 -11.97 -2.61
CA ALA A 63 5.68 -12.20 -1.81
C ALA A 63 5.98 -13.25 -0.72
N HIS A 64 5.84 -12.85 0.54
CA HIS A 64 5.93 -13.72 1.71
C HIS A 64 4.52 -14.09 2.17
N LEU A 65 4.19 -15.37 2.04
CA LEU A 65 2.99 -15.94 2.65
C LEU A 65 3.31 -16.25 4.11
N ALA A 66 2.90 -15.37 5.01
CA ALA A 66 3.27 -15.39 6.42
C ALA A 66 2.30 -16.22 7.29
N ASP A 67 1.21 -16.72 6.71
CA ASP A 67 0.20 -17.44 7.47
C ASP A 67 0.60 -18.90 7.76
N SER A 68 0.06 -19.45 8.84
CA SER A 68 0.23 -20.86 9.22
C SER A 68 -0.87 -21.77 8.68
N ASP A 69 -1.96 -21.21 8.15
CA ASP A 69 -3.04 -21.95 7.51
C ASP A 69 -2.56 -22.59 6.19
N LEU A 70 -2.30 -23.90 6.25
CA LEU A 70 -1.85 -24.70 5.11
C LEU A 70 -2.86 -24.76 3.97
N THR A 71 -4.16 -24.63 4.25
CA THR A 71 -5.20 -24.63 3.21
C THR A 71 -5.12 -23.33 2.43
N TRP A 72 -5.15 -22.19 3.13
CA TRP A 72 -4.98 -20.88 2.51
C TRP A 72 -3.65 -20.78 1.74
N LEU A 73 -2.55 -21.30 2.30
CA LEU A 73 -1.25 -21.33 1.63
C LEU A 73 -1.30 -22.10 0.31
N LYS A 74 -1.91 -23.30 0.30
CA LYS A 74 -2.04 -24.13 -0.90
C LYS A 74 -2.89 -23.44 -1.96
N ASP A 75 -4.06 -22.95 -1.58
CA ASP A 75 -5.01 -22.32 -2.49
C ASP A 75 -4.44 -21.03 -3.08
N THR A 76 -3.84 -20.18 -2.24
CA THR A 76 -3.19 -18.93 -2.66
C THR A 76 -2.01 -19.21 -3.58
N THR A 77 -1.17 -20.21 -3.25
CA THR A 77 -0.05 -20.61 -4.11
C THR A 77 -0.53 -21.12 -5.47
N ALA A 78 -1.55 -21.97 -5.51
CA ALA A 78 -2.11 -22.49 -6.75
C ALA A 78 -2.66 -21.35 -7.62
N ARG A 79 -3.46 -20.47 -7.03
CA ARG A 79 -4.05 -19.32 -7.73
C ARG A 79 -2.99 -18.36 -8.28
N ILE A 80 -1.98 -18.01 -7.49
CA ILE A 80 -0.86 -17.17 -7.94
C ILE A 80 -0.08 -17.86 -9.06
N SER A 81 0.17 -19.16 -8.95
CA SER A 81 0.89 -19.93 -9.98
C SER A 81 0.14 -19.95 -11.30
N THR A 82 -1.19 -20.01 -11.28
CA THR A 82 -2.02 -19.94 -12.49
C THR A 82 -2.03 -18.54 -13.09
N LEU A 83 -2.24 -17.49 -12.29
CA LEU A 83 -2.41 -16.11 -12.78
C LEU A 83 -1.10 -15.43 -13.20
N PHE A 84 0.01 -15.76 -12.56
CA PHE A 84 1.31 -15.09 -12.73
C PHE A 84 2.42 -16.05 -13.17
N SER A 85 2.07 -17.07 -13.95
CA SER A 85 3.01 -18.11 -14.40
C SER A 85 4.21 -17.53 -15.15
N SER A 86 3.98 -16.55 -16.02
CA SER A 86 5.04 -15.87 -16.78
C SER A 86 6.02 -15.12 -15.87
N GLU A 87 5.51 -14.35 -14.91
CA GLU A 87 6.30 -13.56 -13.96
C GLU A 87 7.10 -14.46 -13.04
N ILE A 88 6.56 -15.62 -12.64
CA ILE A 88 7.29 -16.61 -11.84
C ILE A 88 8.43 -17.24 -12.66
N LEU A 89 8.14 -17.68 -13.89
CA LEU A 89 9.13 -18.34 -14.76
C LEU A 89 10.28 -17.40 -15.14
N THR A 90 9.99 -16.12 -15.33
CA THR A 90 10.99 -15.08 -15.63
C THR A 90 11.72 -14.56 -14.38
N GLY A 91 11.30 -14.99 -13.18
CA GLY A 91 11.89 -14.55 -11.91
C GLY A 91 11.48 -13.15 -11.47
N GLN A 92 10.46 -12.58 -12.10
CA GLN A 92 9.84 -11.30 -11.72
C GLN A 92 8.92 -11.44 -10.51
N LEU A 93 8.38 -12.63 -10.22
CA LEU A 93 7.64 -12.95 -8.99
C LEU A 93 8.29 -14.10 -8.24
N LEU A 94 8.62 -13.87 -6.97
CA LEU A 94 9.16 -14.87 -6.04
C LEU A 94 8.18 -15.05 -4.89
N LEU A 95 7.77 -16.29 -4.64
CA LEU A 95 6.89 -16.65 -3.53
C LEU A 95 7.69 -17.39 -2.46
N ILE A 96 7.65 -16.90 -1.22
CA ILE A 96 8.33 -17.50 -0.07
C ILE A 96 7.35 -17.74 1.09
N HIS A 97 7.67 -18.72 1.92
CA HIS A 97 6.99 -19.01 3.16
C HIS A 97 8.05 -19.28 4.23
N ALA A 98 7.89 -18.70 5.41
CA ALA A 98 8.83 -18.89 6.51
C ALA A 98 8.49 -20.20 7.24
N PRO A 99 9.46 -21.10 7.50
CA PRO A 99 9.18 -22.28 8.29
C PRO A 99 8.79 -21.89 9.72
N PRO A 100 7.97 -22.68 10.43
CA PRO A 100 7.59 -22.39 11.82
C PRO A 100 8.77 -22.14 12.76
N ALA A 101 9.91 -22.80 12.51
CA ALA A 101 11.15 -22.64 13.27
C ALA A 101 11.80 -21.24 13.13
N ALA A 102 11.37 -20.42 12.17
CA ALA A 102 11.84 -19.04 12.04
C ALA A 102 11.20 -18.10 13.06
N TYR A 103 10.14 -18.52 13.75
CA TYR A 103 9.41 -17.71 14.71
C TYR A 103 9.88 -18.00 16.14
N PRO A 104 10.10 -16.96 16.97
CA PRO A 104 10.44 -17.14 18.38
C PRO A 104 9.35 -17.92 19.11
N THR A 105 9.72 -18.86 19.97
CA THR A 105 8.78 -19.53 20.86
C THR A 105 8.23 -18.53 21.87
N VAL A 106 6.90 -18.35 21.90
CA VAL A 106 6.25 -17.48 22.88
C VAL A 106 6.35 -18.16 24.26
N SER A 107 7.39 -17.84 25.04
CA SER A 107 7.53 -18.34 26.41
C SER A 107 6.95 -17.33 27.41
N GLY A 108 5.82 -17.68 28.03
CA GLY A 108 5.27 -17.07 29.26
C GLY A 108 3.92 -16.38 29.07
N GLY A 109 2.84 -16.66 29.81
CA GLY A 109 2.65 -17.57 30.95
C GLY A 109 1.15 -17.83 31.18
N HIS A 110 0.87 -18.87 31.97
CA HIS A 110 -0.40 -19.27 32.60
C HIS A 110 -1.69 -18.52 32.19
N GLY A 111 -2.59 -19.25 31.52
CA GLY A 111 -4.04 -19.09 31.73
C GLY A 111 -4.86 -18.37 30.66
N ALA A 112 -4.26 -17.77 29.63
CA ALA A 112 -5.03 -17.29 28.49
C ALA A 112 -4.94 -18.34 27.36
N LYS A 113 -6.08 -18.92 26.97
CA LYS A 113 -6.22 -19.60 25.68
C LYS A 113 -5.78 -18.59 24.61
N ALA A 114 -4.52 -18.67 24.17
CA ALA A 114 -4.04 -17.89 23.05
C ALA A 114 -4.97 -18.20 21.88
N SER A 115 -5.80 -17.22 21.52
CA SER A 115 -6.64 -17.35 20.36
C SER A 115 -5.72 -17.62 19.16
N ARG A 116 -6.14 -18.52 18.28
CA ARG A 116 -5.34 -19.14 17.21
C ARG A 116 -4.87 -18.16 16.11
N GLY A 117 -4.75 -16.87 16.41
CA GLY A 117 -4.29 -15.78 15.53
C GLY A 117 -3.40 -14.72 16.21
N GLU A 118 -3.05 -14.85 17.50
CA GLU A 118 -2.28 -13.82 18.23
C GLU A 118 -0.75 -14.04 18.28
N GLY A 119 -0.27 -15.22 17.86
CA GLY A 119 1.11 -15.67 18.12
C GLY A 119 2.19 -15.23 17.12
N TYR A 120 1.84 -14.65 15.96
CA TYR A 120 2.84 -14.26 14.95
C TYR A 120 3.11 -12.76 14.99
N SER A 121 4.37 -12.42 15.23
CA SER A 121 4.85 -11.04 15.18
C SER A 121 4.98 -10.60 13.74
N LYS A 122 4.23 -9.54 13.36
CA LYS A 122 4.42 -8.85 12.07
C LYS A 122 5.87 -8.44 11.84
N ASN A 123 6.63 -8.15 12.89
CA ASN A 123 8.03 -7.74 12.76
C ASN A 123 8.92 -8.92 12.34
N VAL A 124 8.62 -10.14 12.79
CA VAL A 124 9.32 -11.36 12.35
C VAL A 124 9.02 -11.65 10.88
N ASP A 125 7.76 -11.51 10.45
CA ASP A 125 7.39 -11.70 9.05
C ASP A 125 8.19 -10.78 8.12
N HIS A 126 8.25 -9.49 8.50
CA HIS A 126 8.94 -8.49 7.71
C HIS A 126 10.46 -8.62 7.81
N ALA A 127 11.01 -9.02 8.95
CA ALA A 127 12.43 -9.34 9.08
C ALA A 127 12.81 -10.51 8.16
N PHE A 128 11.99 -11.55 8.07
CA PHE A 128 12.21 -12.69 7.18
C PHE A 128 12.17 -12.25 5.71
N LEU A 129 11.14 -11.49 5.33
CA LEU A 129 10.99 -10.91 3.99
C LEU A 129 12.21 -10.07 3.59
N MET A 130 12.61 -9.12 4.43
CA MET A 130 13.74 -8.22 4.18
C MET A 130 15.08 -8.96 4.13
N SER A 131 15.27 -9.95 5.00
CA SER A 131 16.47 -10.81 4.98
C SER A 131 16.63 -11.50 3.64
N PHE A 132 15.54 -12.05 3.09
CA PHE A 132 15.54 -12.71 1.79
C PHE A 132 15.78 -11.71 0.63
N ALA A 133 15.31 -10.48 0.76
CA ALA A 133 15.43 -9.44 -0.27
C ALA A 133 16.83 -8.82 -0.40
N THR A 134 17.69 -8.90 0.64
CA THR A 134 19.01 -8.24 0.75
C THR A 134 19.84 -8.19 -0.54
N LYS A 135 19.86 -9.26 -1.33
CA LYS A 135 20.74 -9.40 -2.51
C LYS A 135 20.00 -9.37 -3.85
N LEU A 136 18.70 -9.12 -3.86
CA LEU A 136 17.86 -9.18 -5.07
C LEU A 136 17.97 -7.92 -5.94
N SER A 137 18.18 -6.76 -5.32
CA SER A 137 18.17 -5.46 -6.00
C SER A 137 18.90 -4.37 -5.24
N ASP A 138 18.99 -3.17 -5.83
CA ASP A 138 19.61 -2.00 -5.20
C ASP A 138 18.70 -1.33 -4.17
N TYR A 139 17.38 -1.37 -4.42
CA TYR A 139 16.35 -0.75 -3.58
C TYR A 139 15.24 -1.72 -3.22
N PHE A 140 14.68 -1.57 -2.03
CA PHE A 140 13.57 -2.38 -1.56
C PHE A 140 12.39 -1.51 -1.17
N LEU A 141 11.25 -1.76 -1.80
CA LEU A 141 9.98 -1.12 -1.50
C LEU A 141 9.10 -2.08 -0.71
N LEU A 142 8.75 -1.68 0.51
CA LEU A 142 7.79 -2.40 1.33
C LEU A 142 6.36 -1.96 0.99
N LEU A 143 5.51 -2.91 0.63
CA LEU A 143 4.06 -2.73 0.43
C LEU A 143 3.26 -3.68 1.34
N GLY A 144 2.01 -3.32 1.59
CA GLY A 144 1.01 -4.22 2.17
C GLY A 144 0.39 -5.14 1.11
N ASP A 145 -0.40 -6.11 1.56
CA ASP A 145 -1.14 -7.05 0.71
C ASP A 145 -2.48 -6.52 0.19
N ALA A 146 -2.97 -5.38 0.67
CA ALA A 146 -4.19 -4.72 0.20
C ALA A 146 -3.90 -3.30 -0.31
N VAL A 147 -3.21 -3.19 -1.45
CA VAL A 147 -2.68 -1.93 -1.97
C VAL A 147 -3.03 -1.72 -3.45
N PHE A 148 -3.30 -0.47 -3.81
CA PHE A 148 -3.32 -0.01 -5.19
C PHE A 148 -2.00 0.68 -5.55
N CYS A 149 -1.50 0.40 -6.76
CA CYS A 149 -0.28 0.99 -7.29
C CYS A 149 -0.60 2.02 -8.38
N ALA A 150 -0.03 3.22 -8.28
CA ALA A 150 -0.14 4.26 -9.29
C ALA A 150 0.58 3.86 -10.59
N PRO A 151 0.12 4.32 -11.76
CA PRO A 151 0.75 4.00 -13.04
C PRO A 151 2.22 4.46 -13.08
N ASN A 152 3.08 3.65 -13.69
CA ASN A 152 4.50 3.88 -13.86
C ASN A 152 5.25 4.18 -12.55
N PHE A 153 4.81 3.58 -11.44
CA PHE A 153 5.37 3.89 -10.12
C PHE A 153 6.89 3.63 -10.05
N VAL A 154 7.42 2.63 -10.76
CA VAL A 154 8.86 2.32 -10.77
C VAL A 154 9.64 3.49 -11.35
N THR A 155 9.16 4.07 -12.45
CA THR A 155 9.75 5.26 -13.10
C THR A 155 9.68 6.49 -12.19
N HIS A 156 8.55 6.67 -11.50
CA HIS A 156 8.40 7.76 -10.52
C HIS A 156 9.39 7.61 -9.35
N ILE A 157 9.55 6.42 -8.79
CA ILE A 157 10.53 6.13 -7.74
C ILE A 157 11.94 6.39 -8.26
N TYR A 158 12.29 5.86 -9.44
CA TYR A 158 13.61 6.05 -10.06
C TYR A 158 13.96 7.53 -10.20
N SER A 159 13.01 8.33 -10.67
CA SER A 159 13.19 9.77 -10.84
C SER A 159 13.44 10.47 -9.50
N LYS A 160 12.68 10.13 -8.45
CA LYS A 160 12.86 10.70 -7.09
C LYS A 160 14.20 10.33 -6.49
N VAL A 161 14.58 9.05 -6.56
CA VAL A 161 15.87 8.55 -6.06
C VAL A 161 17.03 9.25 -6.78
N THR A 162 16.93 9.41 -8.11
CA THR A 162 17.97 10.08 -8.91
C THR A 162 18.09 11.56 -8.53
N ALA A 163 16.98 12.25 -8.33
CA ALA A 163 16.98 13.65 -7.89
C ALA A 163 17.58 13.84 -6.48
N LEU A 164 17.41 12.86 -5.59
CA LEU A 164 17.94 12.88 -4.23
C LEU A 164 19.37 12.37 -4.11
N LYS A 165 19.99 11.87 -5.19
CA LYS A 165 21.36 11.32 -5.19
C LYS A 165 22.42 12.20 -4.50
N PRO A 166 22.35 13.56 -4.53
CA PRO A 166 23.30 14.41 -3.81
C PRO A 166 23.17 14.37 -2.28
N SER A 167 22.06 13.89 -1.73
CA SER A 167 21.76 13.90 -0.28
C SER A 167 21.57 12.48 0.25
N PRO A 168 22.19 12.12 1.39
CA PRO A 168 21.94 10.83 2.02
C PRO A 168 20.50 10.75 2.54
N TRP A 169 19.89 9.59 2.42
CA TRP A 169 18.59 9.27 3.00
C TRP A 169 18.56 7.82 3.45
N VAL A 170 17.68 7.53 4.40
CA VAL A 170 17.49 6.20 5.02
C VAL A 170 16.19 5.58 4.53
N LEU A 171 15.11 6.39 4.51
CA LEU A 171 13.77 5.96 4.13
C LEU A 171 13.07 7.05 3.31
N LEU A 172 12.55 6.67 2.14
CA LEU A 172 11.60 7.49 1.38
C LEU A 172 10.19 6.92 1.50
N GLU A 173 9.20 7.81 1.60
CA GLU A 173 7.81 7.42 1.85
C GLU A 173 6.92 7.87 0.68
N PHE A 174 6.38 6.90 -0.06
CA PHE A 174 5.50 7.11 -1.23
C PHE A 174 4.02 6.88 -0.91
N SER A 175 3.69 6.79 0.38
CA SER A 175 2.35 6.77 0.95
C SER A 175 2.38 7.65 2.19
N ASN A 176 1.24 8.22 2.57
CA ASN A 176 1.04 8.88 3.85
C ASN A 176 0.40 7.98 4.92
N VAL A 177 0.03 6.75 4.59
CA VAL A 177 -0.65 5.84 5.50
C VAL A 177 0.22 4.63 5.84
N GLY A 178 0.46 4.47 7.15
CA GLY A 178 1.02 3.26 7.74
C GLY A 178 2.30 2.75 7.09
N LEU A 179 2.37 1.43 6.90
CA LEU A 179 3.56 0.69 6.48
C LEU A 179 3.84 0.69 4.96
N ILE A 180 2.89 1.16 4.16
CA ILE A 180 2.94 1.03 2.71
C ILE A 180 3.89 2.05 2.11
N GLY A 181 4.53 1.71 1.00
CA GLY A 181 5.24 2.66 0.17
C GLY A 181 6.56 3.12 0.78
N LYS A 182 7.13 2.32 1.67
CA LYS A 182 8.40 2.60 2.35
C LYS A 182 9.56 2.06 1.53
N LEU A 183 10.38 2.95 0.99
CA LEU A 183 11.54 2.62 0.16
C LEU A 183 12.83 2.70 0.99
N PHE A 184 13.57 1.61 1.00
CA PHE A 184 14.87 1.46 1.66
C PHE A 184 15.96 1.19 0.63
N HIS A 185 17.21 1.48 0.99
CA HIS A 185 18.35 0.89 0.30
C HIS A 185 18.49 -0.59 0.68
N SER A 186 18.68 -1.46 -0.31
CA SER A 186 18.82 -2.91 -0.05
C SER A 186 20.03 -3.24 0.83
N ARG A 187 21.07 -2.40 0.83
CA ARG A 187 22.27 -2.55 1.67
C ARG A 187 21.97 -2.45 3.17
N ASP A 188 20.88 -1.76 3.55
CA ASP A 188 20.52 -1.53 4.95
C ASP A 188 19.54 -2.59 5.48
N LEU A 189 18.97 -3.42 4.59
CA LEU A 189 18.01 -4.46 4.95
C LEU A 189 18.52 -5.48 5.97
N PRO A 190 19.78 -5.95 5.93
CA PRO A 190 20.28 -6.86 6.95
C PRO A 190 20.17 -6.25 8.34
N VAL A 191 20.59 -4.99 8.50
CA VAL A 191 20.55 -4.29 9.79
C VAL A 191 19.10 -4.07 10.23
N LEU A 192 18.25 -3.61 9.32
CA LEU A 192 16.82 -3.41 9.58
C LEU A 192 16.12 -4.72 9.97
N ALA A 193 16.40 -5.83 9.30
CA ALA A 193 15.80 -7.13 9.63
C ALA A 193 16.18 -7.58 11.04
N HIS A 194 17.46 -7.46 11.43
CA HIS A 194 17.88 -7.77 12.80
C HIS A 194 17.23 -6.83 13.81
N PHE A 195 17.13 -5.55 13.49
CA PHE A 195 16.44 -4.57 14.32
C PHE A 195 14.98 -4.97 14.55
N LEU A 196 14.24 -5.35 13.51
CA LEU A 196 12.86 -5.83 13.63
C LEU A 196 12.73 -7.09 14.51
N LEU A 197 13.71 -8.00 14.48
CA LEU A 197 13.74 -9.18 15.36
C LEU A 197 13.93 -8.81 16.82
N LEU A 198 14.76 -7.81 17.13
CA LEU A 198 14.93 -7.29 18.50
C LEU A 198 13.60 -6.77 19.05
N PHE A 199 12.83 -6.07 18.21
CA PHE A 199 11.53 -5.52 18.57
C PHE A 199 10.37 -6.46 18.22
N HIS A 200 10.55 -7.78 18.16
CA HIS A 200 9.50 -8.68 17.69
C HIS A 200 8.19 -8.63 18.51
N GLN A 201 8.22 -8.21 19.78
CA GLN A 201 7.01 -8.07 20.57
C GLN A 201 6.31 -6.71 20.39
N GLU A 202 7.00 -5.72 19.82
CA GLU A 202 6.47 -4.37 19.67
C GLU A 202 5.40 -4.30 18.58
N LYS A 203 4.31 -3.61 18.89
CA LYS A 203 3.22 -3.31 17.96
C LYS A 203 2.86 -1.82 18.04
N PRO A 204 2.53 -1.16 16.91
CA PRO A 204 2.57 -1.65 15.53
C PRO A 204 3.97 -1.59 14.89
N LEU A 205 4.19 -2.34 13.79
CA LEU A 205 5.45 -2.43 13.01
C LEU A 205 5.97 -1.06 12.51
N ASP A 206 5.11 -0.05 12.36
CA ASP A 206 5.53 1.29 11.98
C ASP A 206 6.46 1.94 13.01
N ARG A 207 6.31 1.61 14.30
CA ARG A 207 7.13 2.17 15.39
C ARG A 207 8.61 1.78 15.28
N PRO A 208 8.99 0.50 15.19
CA PRO A 208 10.40 0.14 15.06
C PRO A 208 11.02 0.68 13.76
N ILE A 209 10.27 0.75 12.65
CA ILE A 209 10.79 1.36 11.41
C ILE A 209 11.05 2.87 11.57
N LEU A 210 10.14 3.59 12.23
CA LEU A 210 10.33 5.00 12.56
C LEU A 210 11.54 5.22 13.48
N HIS A 211 11.71 4.34 14.47
CA HIS A 211 12.86 4.40 15.37
C HIS A 211 14.16 4.14 14.62
N PHE A 212 14.20 3.12 13.76
CA PHE A 212 15.35 2.81 12.89
C PHE A 212 15.75 4.01 12.02
N ARG A 213 14.77 4.66 11.38
CA ARG A 213 14.99 5.88 10.58
C ARG A 213 15.64 6.99 11.41
N THR A 214 15.15 7.20 12.62
CA THR A 214 15.63 8.24 13.54
C THR A 214 17.05 7.94 14.03
N LEU A 215 17.35 6.68 14.36
CA LEU A 215 18.69 6.23 14.76
C LEU A 215 19.74 6.44 13.66
N LEU A 216 19.33 6.36 12.40
CA LEU A 216 20.18 6.65 11.24
C LEU A 216 20.16 8.14 10.85
N VAL A 217 19.82 9.02 11.79
CA VAL A 217 19.92 10.49 11.68
C VAL A 217 18.98 11.09 10.62
N GLN A 218 17.90 10.38 10.25
CA GLN A 218 16.80 10.94 9.48
C GLN A 218 15.59 11.19 10.38
N GLU A 219 15.61 12.32 11.09
CA GLU A 219 14.52 12.70 12.01
C GLU A 219 13.21 12.96 11.27
N LYS A 220 13.26 13.74 10.18
CA LYS A 220 12.08 14.13 9.41
C LYS A 220 11.75 13.12 8.31
N PRO A 221 10.45 12.77 8.11
CA PRO A 221 10.04 11.95 6.97
C PRO A 221 10.35 12.65 5.65
N ILE A 222 10.78 11.89 4.64
CA ILE A 222 10.92 12.39 3.27
C ILE A 222 9.73 11.86 2.46
N LEU A 223 8.65 12.65 2.46
CA LEU A 223 7.42 12.33 1.77
C LEU A 223 7.57 12.61 0.26
N CYS A 224 7.48 11.55 -0.54
CA CYS A 224 7.60 11.63 -1.98
C CYS A 224 6.22 11.81 -2.61
N ARG A 225 5.94 13.05 -3.02
CA ARG A 225 4.69 13.40 -3.73
C ARG A 225 4.88 13.44 -5.26
N PRO A 226 3.83 13.08 -6.02
CA PRO A 226 2.54 12.54 -5.56
C PRO A 226 2.69 11.13 -4.99
N PHE A 227 1.79 10.73 -4.08
CA PHE A 227 1.84 9.38 -3.49
C PHE A 227 1.52 8.32 -4.54
N LEU A 228 2.21 7.20 -4.47
CA LEU A 228 2.13 6.15 -5.49
C LEU A 228 1.32 4.94 -5.00
N PHE A 229 1.08 4.84 -3.70
CA PHE A 229 0.47 3.67 -3.09
C PHE A 229 -0.65 4.06 -2.15
N TYR A 230 -1.76 3.34 -2.23
CA TYR A 230 -2.97 3.62 -1.47
C TYR A 230 -3.51 2.31 -0.91
N HIS A 231 -4.04 2.35 0.32
CA HIS A 231 -4.78 1.22 0.85
C HIS A 231 -5.99 0.93 -0.03
N ARG A 232 -6.22 -0.35 -0.31
CA ARG A 232 -7.49 -0.83 -0.83
C ARG A 232 -8.46 -0.93 0.32
N LEU A 233 -9.56 -0.19 0.23
CA LEU A 233 -10.63 -0.28 1.21
C LEU A 233 -11.50 -1.48 0.85
N SER A 234 -11.74 -2.34 1.85
CA SER A 234 -12.73 -3.41 1.73
C SER A 234 -14.10 -2.76 1.50
N ARG A 235 -14.77 -3.13 0.42
CA ARG A 235 -16.19 -2.81 0.23
C ARG A 235 -17.00 -3.68 1.19
N PRO A 236 -17.94 -3.12 1.96
CA PRO A 236 -18.76 -3.93 2.87
C PRO A 236 -19.50 -5.00 2.05
N THR A 237 -19.41 -6.26 2.49
CA THR A 237 -20.27 -7.32 1.96
C THR A 237 -21.55 -7.37 2.78
N SER A 238 -22.69 -7.70 2.16
CA SER A 238 -24.01 -7.73 2.83
C SER A 238 -24.11 -8.74 3.99
N ASP A 239 -23.06 -9.56 4.20
CA ASP A 239 -22.98 -10.61 5.22
C ASP A 239 -21.98 -10.29 6.34
N ASP A 240 -21.36 -9.10 6.36
CA ASP A 240 -20.43 -8.71 7.42
C ASP A 240 -21.20 -8.42 8.71
N LYS A 241 -21.41 -9.47 9.51
CA LYS A 241 -21.79 -9.34 10.91
C LYS A 241 -20.76 -8.48 11.63
N GLU A 242 -21.28 -7.45 12.24
CA GLU A 242 -20.65 -6.43 13.05
C GLU A 242 -19.81 -7.04 14.19
N ASP A 243 -18.56 -7.41 13.89
CA ASP A 243 -17.55 -7.65 14.90
C ASP A 243 -16.16 -7.53 14.27
N THR A 244 -15.67 -6.30 14.17
CA THR A 244 -14.30 -6.05 13.71
C THR A 244 -13.55 -5.09 14.61
N VAL A 245 -12.53 -5.63 15.26
CA VAL A 245 -11.40 -4.87 15.83
C VAL A 245 -10.61 -4.28 14.66
N VAL A 246 -11.08 -3.14 14.16
CA VAL A 246 -10.34 -2.26 13.25
C VAL A 246 -9.23 -1.56 14.05
N PRO A 247 -7.99 -1.44 13.53
CA PRO A 247 -6.96 -0.63 14.19
C PRO A 247 -7.46 0.81 14.36
N LYS A 248 -7.60 1.24 15.63
CA LYS A 248 -8.12 2.54 16.11
C LYS A 248 -8.52 3.53 15.00
N LYS A 249 -9.70 3.32 14.41
CA LYS A 249 -10.40 4.36 13.63
C LYS A 249 -10.84 5.47 14.57
N ASN A 250 -10.95 6.68 14.02
CA ASN A 250 -11.74 7.75 14.61
C ASN A 250 -13.07 7.16 15.15
N PRO A 251 -13.36 7.23 16.46
CA PRO A 251 -14.55 6.60 17.04
C PRO A 251 -15.88 7.12 16.47
N TYR A 252 -15.84 8.19 15.66
CA TYR A 252 -16.99 8.87 15.08
C TYR A 252 -17.19 8.65 13.56
N GLY A 253 -16.42 7.76 12.92
CA GLY A 253 -16.50 7.54 11.47
C GLY A 253 -15.91 8.69 10.64
N PRO A 254 -16.04 8.66 9.30
CA PRO A 254 -15.70 9.81 8.46
C PRO A 254 -16.62 10.99 8.79
N SER A 255 -16.10 12.22 8.68
CA SER A 255 -16.87 13.45 8.89
C SER A 255 -16.51 14.45 7.81
N ASN A 256 -17.50 14.86 7.03
CA ASN A 256 -17.33 15.77 5.91
C ASN A 256 -17.68 17.19 6.36
N PRO A 257 -16.75 18.17 6.30
CA PRO A 257 -17.07 19.57 6.57
C PRO A 257 -18.18 20.09 5.63
N SER A 258 -18.89 21.14 6.03
CA SER A 258 -19.89 21.74 5.14
C SER A 258 -19.23 22.22 3.83
N ALA A 259 -19.79 21.79 2.69
CA ALA A 259 -19.24 22.08 1.38
C ALA A 259 -20.33 22.16 0.31
N SER A 260 -20.00 22.84 -0.79
CA SER A 260 -20.79 22.87 -2.02
C SER A 260 -20.10 22.02 -3.09
N VAL A 261 -20.86 21.23 -3.84
CA VAL A 261 -20.30 20.34 -4.88
C VAL A 261 -20.72 20.82 -6.26
N PHE A 262 -19.72 21.05 -7.12
CA PHE A 262 -19.88 21.50 -8.49
C PHE A 262 -19.37 20.43 -9.45
N THR A 263 -19.97 20.35 -10.63
CA THR A 263 -19.48 19.46 -11.70
C THR A 263 -19.74 20.10 -13.05
N ASN A 264 -18.89 19.80 -14.02
CA ASN A 264 -19.14 20.08 -15.44
C ASN A 264 -19.57 18.81 -16.21
N MET A 265 -19.81 17.71 -15.50
CA MET A 265 -20.34 16.47 -16.05
C MET A 265 -21.85 16.53 -16.22
N ASN A 266 -22.40 15.69 -17.09
CA ASN A 266 -23.84 15.61 -17.29
C ASN A 266 -24.52 15.04 -16.03
N VAL A 267 -25.46 15.79 -15.47
CA VAL A 267 -26.24 15.33 -14.31
C VAL A 267 -27.49 14.66 -14.84
N SER A 268 -27.55 13.34 -14.71
CA SER A 268 -28.67 12.54 -15.22
C SER A 268 -29.60 12.11 -14.08
N GLY A 269 -30.90 12.34 -14.25
CA GLY A 269 -31.92 11.88 -13.30
C GLY A 269 -31.98 12.70 -12.01
N ALA A 270 -32.28 12.04 -10.89
CA ALA A 270 -32.40 12.64 -9.56
C ALA A 270 -31.11 12.51 -8.72
N HIS A 271 -29.98 12.16 -9.35
CA HIS A 271 -28.71 11.87 -8.68
C HIS A 271 -27.72 13.02 -8.84
N PHE A 272 -27.72 13.93 -7.88
CA PHE A 272 -27.01 15.20 -7.98
C PHE A 272 -25.58 15.15 -7.41
N PRO A 273 -24.69 16.09 -7.79
CA PRO A 273 -23.29 16.05 -7.39
C PRO A 273 -23.06 16.06 -5.88
N TRP A 274 -23.90 16.78 -5.12
CA TRP A 274 -23.76 16.88 -3.66
C TRP A 274 -24.06 15.56 -2.93
N GLU A 275 -24.87 14.68 -3.53
CA GLU A 275 -25.14 13.33 -2.99
C GLU A 275 -23.89 12.43 -3.06
N GLY A 276 -22.90 12.77 -3.89
CA GLY A 276 -21.59 12.10 -3.85
C GLY A 276 -20.70 12.51 -2.68
N TYR A 277 -21.10 13.52 -1.90
CA TYR A 277 -20.34 14.05 -0.76
C TYR A 277 -21.03 13.79 0.59
N THR A 278 -22.26 13.31 0.61
CA THR A 278 -22.92 12.86 1.83
C THR A 278 -22.33 11.52 2.30
N LEU A 279 -22.55 11.20 3.58
CA LEU A 279 -22.07 9.95 4.19
C LEU A 279 -23.15 8.86 4.26
N ASP A 280 -24.30 9.11 3.64
CA ASP A 280 -25.40 8.16 3.51
C ASP A 280 -25.23 7.31 2.23
N GLU A 281 -26.25 6.53 1.87
CA GLU A 281 -26.24 5.67 0.68
C GLU A 281 -26.61 6.42 -0.62
N SER A 282 -26.77 7.75 -0.57
CA SER A 282 -27.01 8.52 -1.79
C SER A 282 -25.74 8.60 -2.64
N PHE A 283 -25.92 8.87 -3.93
CA PHE A 283 -24.81 8.83 -4.88
C PHE A 283 -25.03 9.81 -6.03
N PHE A 284 -23.92 10.31 -6.55
CA PHE A 284 -23.90 11.05 -7.80
C PHE A 284 -23.77 10.07 -8.99
N TRP A 285 -24.59 10.24 -10.01
CA TRP A 285 -24.55 9.45 -11.24
C TRP A 285 -24.38 10.34 -12.48
N THR A 286 -23.50 9.94 -13.37
CA THR A 286 -23.17 10.64 -14.61
C THR A 286 -22.78 9.66 -15.70
N ASP A 287 -23.08 10.01 -16.94
CA ASP A 287 -22.64 9.35 -18.15
C ASP A 287 -21.57 10.16 -18.91
N ASP A 288 -20.96 9.53 -19.94
CA ASP A 288 -20.10 10.20 -20.93
C ASP A 288 -18.93 11.05 -20.39
N ILE A 289 -18.22 10.56 -19.37
CA ILE A 289 -17.08 11.26 -18.76
C ILE A 289 -15.91 11.39 -19.75
N ARG A 290 -15.54 12.63 -20.07
CA ARG A 290 -14.46 13.02 -21.00
C ARG A 290 -13.27 13.65 -20.26
N PRO A 291 -12.09 13.72 -20.90
CA PRO A 291 -10.98 14.54 -20.40
C PRO A 291 -11.43 16.00 -20.19
N GLY A 292 -11.05 16.59 -19.05
CA GLY A 292 -11.50 17.93 -18.65
C GLY A 292 -12.76 17.92 -17.79
N ASN A 293 -13.44 16.77 -17.64
CA ASN A 293 -14.51 16.67 -16.67
C ASN A 293 -14.00 16.62 -15.23
N HIS A 294 -14.70 17.30 -14.32
CA HIS A 294 -14.36 17.37 -12.90
C HIS A 294 -15.61 17.39 -12.02
N SER A 295 -15.46 16.86 -10.80
CA SER A 295 -16.34 17.12 -9.67
C SER A 295 -15.50 17.82 -8.61
N THR A 296 -15.94 19.02 -8.20
CA THR A 296 -15.21 19.92 -7.31
C THR A 296 -16.02 20.10 -6.03
N VAL A 297 -15.42 19.73 -4.91
CA VAL A 297 -15.97 19.99 -3.58
C VAL A 297 -15.31 21.25 -3.01
N VAL A 298 -16.09 22.30 -2.79
CA VAL A 298 -15.63 23.57 -2.22
C VAL A 298 -16.15 23.70 -0.81
N LEU A 299 -15.23 23.71 0.17
CA LEU A 299 -15.60 23.84 1.57
C LEU A 299 -16.19 25.23 1.84
N ASN A 300 -17.35 25.29 2.49
CA ASN A 300 -18.04 26.54 2.79
C ASN A 300 -17.25 27.40 3.79
N HIS A 301 -16.44 26.76 4.64
CA HIS A 301 -15.53 27.40 5.57
C HIS A 301 -14.14 26.76 5.49
N PRO A 302 -13.05 27.52 5.71
CA PRO A 302 -11.72 26.95 5.83
C PRO A 302 -11.69 25.87 6.90
N ALA A 303 -11.24 24.67 6.55
CA ALA A 303 -11.16 23.54 7.47
C ALA A 303 -9.78 22.87 7.38
N ARG A 304 -9.29 22.38 8.52
CA ARG A 304 -8.09 21.54 8.57
C ARG A 304 -8.52 20.10 8.30
N LEU A 305 -8.31 19.65 7.07
CA LEU A 305 -8.58 18.27 6.71
C LEU A 305 -7.58 17.34 7.45
N SER A 306 -8.06 16.17 7.87
CA SER A 306 -7.22 15.10 8.41
C SER A 306 -7.12 13.91 7.45
N ARG A 307 -8.04 13.80 6.50
CA ARG A 307 -8.09 12.74 5.49
C ARG A 307 -8.92 13.20 4.29
N VAL A 308 -8.54 12.75 3.10
CA VAL A 308 -9.32 12.86 1.86
C VAL A 308 -9.50 11.45 1.33
N GLN A 309 -10.75 11.03 1.21
CA GLN A 309 -11.11 9.71 0.70
C GLN A 309 -12.09 9.89 -0.45
N VAL A 310 -11.83 9.24 -1.56
CA VAL A 310 -12.68 9.28 -2.75
C VAL A 310 -12.98 7.86 -3.17
N MET A 311 -14.27 7.54 -3.29
CA MET A 311 -14.77 6.24 -3.76
C MET A 311 -15.77 6.46 -4.88
N THR A 312 -15.64 5.70 -5.96
CA THR A 312 -16.51 5.73 -7.14
C THR A 312 -16.84 4.32 -7.60
N GLY A 313 -17.94 4.19 -8.34
CA GLY A 313 -18.55 2.91 -8.69
C GLY A 313 -19.42 2.35 -7.57
N SER A 314 -20.08 1.23 -7.83
CA SER A 314 -21.02 0.64 -6.88
C SER A 314 -20.32 0.27 -5.56
N ILE A 315 -20.99 0.59 -4.44
CA ILE A 315 -20.45 0.38 -3.09
C ILE A 315 -20.17 -1.11 -2.82
N VAL A 316 -20.98 -2.00 -3.41
CA VAL A 316 -20.88 -3.46 -3.21
C VAL A 316 -19.89 -4.12 -4.18
N GLU A 317 -20.06 -3.91 -5.49
CA GLU A 317 -19.31 -4.66 -6.52
C GLU A 317 -18.20 -3.85 -7.20
N GLY A 318 -18.22 -2.52 -7.07
CA GLY A 318 -17.32 -1.63 -7.80
C GLY A 318 -17.57 -1.48 -9.28
N LYS A 319 -18.73 -1.92 -9.77
CA LYS A 319 -19.11 -1.68 -11.16
C LYS A 319 -19.20 -0.17 -11.41
N HIS A 320 -18.86 0.28 -12.61
CA HIS A 320 -18.84 1.71 -12.98
C HIS A 320 -17.81 2.57 -12.23
N ALA A 321 -16.83 1.95 -11.55
CA ALA A 321 -15.74 2.67 -10.92
C ALA A 321 -14.92 3.47 -11.93
N LEU A 322 -14.58 4.72 -11.58
CA LEU A 322 -13.75 5.55 -12.44
C LEU A 322 -12.33 4.98 -12.49
N SER A 323 -11.86 4.72 -13.70
CA SER A 323 -10.50 4.29 -13.95
C SER A 323 -9.61 5.49 -14.27
N LYS A 324 -8.51 5.64 -13.53
CA LYS A 324 -7.43 6.60 -13.80
C LYS A 324 -7.93 8.05 -13.88
N ARG A 325 -8.23 8.64 -12.72
CA ARG A 325 -8.51 10.08 -12.57
C ARG A 325 -7.57 10.69 -11.54
N GLN A 326 -7.32 11.98 -11.64
CA GLN A 326 -6.49 12.70 -10.66
C GLN A 326 -7.37 13.23 -9.54
N VAL A 327 -6.87 13.17 -8.31
CA VAL A 327 -7.46 13.85 -7.16
C VAL A 327 -6.52 14.98 -6.78
N GLN A 328 -7.06 16.20 -6.75
CA GLN A 328 -6.30 17.41 -6.47
C GLN A 328 -6.91 18.14 -5.27
N LEU A 329 -6.07 18.78 -4.47
CA LEU A 329 -6.48 19.67 -3.40
C LEU A 329 -6.32 21.11 -3.87
N GLY A 330 -7.43 21.83 -3.91
CA GLY A 330 -7.48 23.24 -4.33
C GLY A 330 -7.23 24.21 -3.18
N TYR A 331 -6.62 25.35 -3.50
CA TYR A 331 -6.44 26.49 -2.60
C TYR A 331 -6.90 27.78 -3.29
N ASP A 332 -7.19 28.81 -2.49
CA ASP A 332 -7.58 30.14 -2.95
C ASP A 332 -8.83 30.13 -3.85
N PRO A 333 -10.03 29.87 -3.30
CA PRO A 333 -11.25 29.80 -4.09
C PRO A 333 -11.57 31.15 -4.75
N GLN A 334 -11.85 31.15 -6.05
CA GLN A 334 -12.09 32.31 -6.91
C GLN A 334 -13.27 32.06 -7.86
N GLY A 335 -13.95 33.14 -8.25
CA GLY A 335 -14.99 33.11 -9.30
C GLY A 335 -16.35 32.56 -8.88
N MET A 336 -17.25 32.46 -9.87
CA MET A 336 -18.59 31.85 -9.81
C MET A 336 -18.85 31.08 -11.12
N PRO A 337 -19.05 29.74 -11.11
CA PRO A 337 -18.95 28.84 -9.95
C PRO A 337 -17.54 28.88 -9.32
N GLN A 338 -17.45 28.65 -8.01
CA GLN A 338 -16.18 28.74 -7.28
C GLN A 338 -15.21 27.67 -7.79
N ASP A 339 -14.11 28.13 -8.39
CA ASP A 339 -12.96 27.32 -8.76
C ASP A 339 -11.78 27.63 -7.82
N CYS A 340 -10.70 26.85 -7.83
CA CYS A 340 -9.52 27.14 -7.02
C CYS A 340 -8.41 27.75 -7.88
N GLY A 341 -7.75 28.81 -7.38
CA GLY A 341 -6.64 29.44 -8.09
C GLY A 341 -5.40 28.55 -8.20
N ASN A 342 -5.23 27.62 -7.25
CA ASN A 342 -4.09 26.71 -7.20
C ASN A 342 -4.53 25.29 -6.87
N PHE A 343 -3.87 24.30 -7.48
CA PHE A 343 -4.13 22.88 -7.22
C PHE A 343 -2.85 22.11 -6.91
N VAL A 344 -2.93 21.24 -5.91
CA VAL A 344 -1.88 20.27 -5.58
C VAL A 344 -2.38 18.87 -5.88
N LEU A 345 -1.68 18.13 -6.73
CA LEU A 345 -2.00 16.72 -7.00
C LEU A 345 -1.81 15.89 -5.74
N LEU A 346 -2.90 15.38 -5.17
CA LEU A 346 -2.87 14.45 -4.05
C LEU A 346 -2.54 13.04 -4.52
N GLY A 347 -3.16 12.62 -5.64
CA GLY A 347 -3.06 11.23 -6.08
C GLY A 347 -3.92 10.86 -7.27
N TRP A 348 -4.05 9.55 -7.48
CA TRP A 348 -4.86 8.97 -8.55
C TRP A 348 -5.96 8.07 -8.00
N LEU A 349 -7.13 8.14 -8.62
CA LEU A 349 -8.21 7.17 -8.46
C LEU A 349 -7.85 5.87 -9.18
N LEU A 350 -7.72 4.80 -8.40
CA LEU A 350 -7.36 3.45 -8.84
C LEU A 350 -8.50 2.49 -8.51
N ALA A 351 -9.06 1.84 -9.53
CA ALA A 351 -10.29 1.06 -9.41
C ALA A 351 -11.41 1.82 -8.67
N GLY A 352 -11.48 3.12 -8.92
CA GLY A 352 -12.43 4.04 -8.31
C GLY A 352 -12.14 4.45 -6.87
N GLN A 353 -11.00 4.11 -6.29
CA GLN A 353 -10.66 4.44 -4.91
C GLN A 353 -9.39 5.29 -4.81
N MET A 354 -9.37 6.19 -3.84
CA MET A 354 -8.20 6.95 -3.39
C MET A 354 -8.39 7.29 -1.92
N ASP A 355 -7.35 7.16 -1.12
CA ASP A 355 -7.42 7.36 0.31
C ASP A 355 -6.13 7.97 0.85
N TRP A 356 -6.24 9.15 1.45
CA TRP A 356 -5.11 10.01 1.75
C TRP A 356 -5.24 10.61 3.15
N GLU A 357 -4.36 10.28 4.09
CA GLU A 357 -4.35 10.83 5.45
C GLU A 357 -3.32 11.95 5.65
N ILE A 358 -3.70 13.03 6.31
CA ILE A 358 -2.79 14.09 6.74
C ILE A 358 -2.19 13.67 8.07
N LEU A 359 -0.91 13.29 8.05
CA LEU A 359 -0.11 13.21 9.27
C LEU A 359 0.03 14.63 9.83
N GLN A 360 -0.66 14.92 10.93
CA GLN A 360 -0.38 16.12 11.70
C GLN A 360 0.96 15.93 12.39
N ASP A 361 1.92 16.81 12.13
CA ASP A 361 3.14 16.87 12.95
C ASP A 361 2.70 17.14 14.38
N SER A 362 2.97 16.20 15.29
CA SER A 362 2.73 16.36 16.73
C SER A 362 3.75 17.29 17.38
N THR A 363 4.11 18.38 16.71
CA THR A 363 4.99 19.43 17.20
C THR A 363 4.32 20.79 17.01
N ALA A 364 3.13 20.92 17.56
CA ALA A 364 2.51 22.21 17.84
C ALA A 364 1.94 22.16 19.27
N ASP A 365 2.84 21.95 20.22
CA ASP A 365 2.68 22.37 21.62
C ASP A 365 4.09 22.65 22.15
N ARG A 366 4.52 23.90 22.00
CA ARG A 366 5.49 24.60 22.84
C ARG A 366 5.44 26.09 22.55
#